data_AF-Q2RWR1-F1
#
_entry.id   AF-Q2RWR1-F1
#
_cell.length_a   1.000
_cell.length_b   1.000
_cell.length_c   1.000
_cell.angle_alpha   90.00
_cell.angle_beta   90.00
_cell.angle_gamma   90.00
#
_symmetry.space_group_name_H-M   'P 1'
#
loop_
_entity.id
_entity.type
_entity.pdbx_description
1 polymer ?
#
loop_
_entity_poly.entity_id
_entity_poly.type
_entity_poly.pdbx_seq_one_letter_code
_entity_poly.pdbx_strand_id
1 'polypeptide(L)'
;MGRGARWAVARVLVFVRQQGSAAVESLFATGRVIDAILVLMILEVVALVFWHRLTGRGIAPRQLLGVIAAGAALMIALRSALTGAPWTETALWLSLGLIAHLGDLALRWRGGHSRLR
;
A
#
# COMPACT_ATOMS: atom_id res chain seq x y z
N MET A 1 34.23 38.62 -7.30
CA MET A 1 34.22 37.39 -6.49
C MET A 1 32.79 36.88 -6.40
N GLY A 2 32.44 35.67 -6.86
CA GLY A 2 31.02 35.22 -6.82
C GLY A 2 30.66 33.93 -7.57
N ARG A 3 31.57 33.38 -8.38
CA ARG A 3 31.32 32.12 -9.11
C ARG A 3 31.58 30.86 -8.25
N GLY A 4 32.60 30.87 -7.39
CA GLY A 4 33.00 29.69 -6.60
C GLY A 4 31.94 29.19 -5.59
N ALA A 5 31.26 30.11 -4.89
CA ALA A 5 30.23 29.75 -3.92
C ALA A 5 29.01 29.06 -4.55
N ARG A 6 28.62 29.47 -5.76
CA ARG A 6 27.48 28.89 -6.49
C ARG A 6 27.74 27.43 -6.89
N TRP A 7 28.98 27.08 -7.23
CA TRP A 7 29.37 25.70 -7.56
C TRP A 7 29.42 24.79 -6.34
N ALA A 8 29.82 25.32 -5.17
CA ALA A 8 29.82 24.58 -3.92
C ALA A 8 28.39 24.24 -3.48
N VAL A 9 27.48 25.23 -3.48
CA VAL A 9 26.06 25.03 -3.14
C VAL A 9 25.38 24.07 -4.12
N ALA A 10 25.61 24.22 -5.43
CA ALA A 10 25.07 23.29 -6.43
C ALA A 10 25.53 21.84 -6.20
N ARG A 11 26.80 21.63 -5.83
CA ARG A 11 27.35 20.30 -5.55
C ARG A 11 26.74 19.67 -4.29
N VAL A 12 26.56 20.47 -3.24
CA VAL A 12 25.88 20.03 -2.00
C VAL A 12 24.42 19.66 -2.29
N LEU A 13 23.69 20.48 -3.04
CA LEU A 13 22.30 20.20 -3.40
C LEU A 13 22.17 18.93 -4.27
N VAL A 14 23.06 18.74 -5.22
CA VAL A 14 23.11 17.51 -6.03
C VAL A 14 23.42 16.30 -5.16
N PHE A 15 24.40 16.39 -4.25
CA PHE A 15 24.75 15.31 -3.33
C PHE A 15 23.58 14.93 -2.41
N VAL A 16 22.93 15.91 -1.77
CA VAL A 16 21.75 15.68 -0.92
C VAL A 16 20.60 15.04 -1.71
N ARG A 17 20.35 15.51 -2.94
CA ARG A 17 19.33 14.94 -3.83
C ARG A 17 19.66 13.49 -4.24
N GLN A 18 20.90 13.22 -4.63
CA GLN A 18 21.41 11.90 -5.03
C GLN A 18 21.34 10.90 -3.86
N GLN A 19 21.66 11.35 -2.65
CA GLN A 19 21.63 10.52 -1.46
C GLN A 19 20.19 10.18 -1.04
N GLY A 20 19.25 11.12 -1.23
CA GLY A 20 17.82 10.87 -1.07
C GLY A 20 17.29 9.81 -2.04
N SER A 21 17.67 9.85 -3.32
CA SER A 21 17.27 8.82 -4.30
C SER A 21 17.88 7.46 -3.99
N ALA A 22 19.15 7.40 -3.58
CA ALA A 22 19.80 6.15 -3.22
C ALA A 22 19.17 5.49 -1.99
N ALA A 23 18.77 6.28 -0.99
CA ALA A 23 18.05 5.77 0.18
C ALA A 23 16.71 5.16 -0.21
N VAL A 24 15.91 5.85 -1.04
CA VAL A 24 14.64 5.34 -1.55
C VAL A 24 14.84 4.06 -2.37
N GLU A 25 15.83 4.04 -3.26
CA GLU A 25 16.15 2.88 -4.09
C GLU A 25 16.48 1.63 -3.25
N SER A 26 17.25 1.79 -2.17
CA SER A 26 17.55 0.67 -1.25
C SER A 26 16.31 0.12 -0.52
N LEU A 27 15.33 0.97 -0.21
CA LEU A 27 14.06 0.54 0.39
C LEU A 27 13.23 -0.29 -0.60
N PHE A 28 13.25 0.06 -1.89
CA PHE A 28 12.62 -0.72 -2.95
C PHE A 28 13.36 -2.04 -3.19
N ALA A 29 14.69 -2.02 -3.29
CA ALA A 29 15.51 -3.21 -3.51
C ALA A 29 15.36 -4.25 -2.39
N THR A 30 15.15 -3.81 -1.15
CA THR A 30 14.98 -4.71 0.02
C THR A 30 13.51 -5.10 0.24
N GLY A 31 12.56 -4.52 -0.49
CA GLY A 31 11.13 -4.72 -0.26
C GLY A 31 10.58 -4.05 1.02
N ARG A 32 11.40 -3.35 1.81
CA ARG A 32 11.01 -2.70 3.08
C ARG A 32 9.95 -1.61 2.90
N VAL A 33 9.89 -1.00 1.72
CA VAL A 33 8.83 -0.04 1.38
C VAL A 33 7.45 -0.70 1.48
N ILE A 34 7.35 -1.98 1.14
CA ILE A 34 6.09 -2.74 1.18
C ILE A 34 5.69 -3.05 2.62
N ASP A 35 6.66 -3.42 3.47
CA ASP A 35 6.40 -3.63 4.90
C ASP A 35 5.85 -2.35 5.55
N ALA A 36 6.41 -1.18 5.20
CA ALA A 36 5.91 0.11 5.68
C ALA A 36 4.48 0.42 5.20
N ILE A 37 4.16 0.12 3.94
CA ILE A 37 2.81 0.29 3.38
C ILE A 37 1.82 -0.65 4.09
N LEU A 38 2.20 -1.92 4.33
CA LEU A 38 1.37 -2.88 5.05
C LEU A 38 1.07 -2.41 6.48
N VAL A 39 2.07 -1.89 7.20
CA VAL A 39 1.89 -1.31 8.53
C VAL A 39 0.94 -0.11 8.47
N LEU A 40 1.13 0.80 7.51
CA LEU A 40 0.26 1.98 7.36
C LEU A 40 -1.18 1.58 7.06
N MET A 41 -1.38 0.58 6.19
CA MET A 41 -2.69 0.04 5.86
C MET A 41 -3.36 -0.57 7.11
N ILE A 42 -2.64 -1.33 7.94
CA ILE A 42 -3.18 -1.84 9.20
C ILE A 42 -3.59 -0.69 10.12
N LEU A 43 -2.75 0.34 10.25
CA LEU A 43 -3.04 1.52 11.08
C LEU A 43 -4.28 2.27 10.58
N GLU A 44 -4.43 2.46 9.27
CA GLU A 44 -5.60 3.10 8.67
C GLU A 44 -6.88 2.31 8.98
N VAL A 45 -6.83 0.98 8.83
CA VAL A 45 -7.97 0.11 9.14
C VAL A 45 -8.34 0.20 10.62
N VAL A 46 -7.35 0.14 11.51
CA VAL A 46 -7.57 0.28 12.97
C VAL A 46 -8.18 1.64 13.28
N ALA A 47 -7.66 2.72 12.71
CA ALA A 47 -8.15 4.08 12.92
C ALA A 47 -9.61 4.23 12.42
N LEU A 48 -9.93 3.72 11.23
CA LEU A 48 -11.28 3.77 10.67
C LEU A 48 -12.26 2.94 11.48
N VAL A 49 -11.87 1.73 11.91
CA VAL A 49 -12.71 0.87 12.74
C VAL A 49 -12.96 1.51 14.11
N PHE A 50 -11.93 2.07 14.73
CA PHE A 50 -12.05 2.76 16.02
C PHE A 50 -12.93 4.00 15.91
N TRP A 51 -12.72 4.82 14.87
CA TRP A 51 -13.56 5.99 14.60
C TRP A 51 -15.02 5.62 14.36
N HIS A 52 -15.28 4.55 13.60
CA HIS A 52 -16.64 4.06 13.35
C HIS A 52 -17.30 3.57 14.63
N ARG A 53 -16.55 2.88 15.52
CA ARG A 53 -17.07 2.45 16.82
C ARG A 53 -17.41 3.61 17.75
N LEU A 54 -16.63 4.68 17.72
CA LEU A 54 -16.86 5.86 18.56
C LEU A 54 -18.01 6.75 18.06
N THR A 55 -18.08 6.95 16.74
CA THR A 55 -19.01 7.94 16.15
C THR A 55 -20.28 7.33 15.57
N GLY A 56 -20.28 6.01 15.31
CA GLY A 56 -21.35 5.34 14.55
C GLY A 56 -21.44 5.79 13.09
N ARG A 57 -20.50 6.62 12.61
CA ARG A 57 -20.49 7.20 11.26
C ARG A 57 -19.38 6.57 10.42
N GLY A 58 -19.52 6.62 9.09
CA GLY A 58 -18.52 6.11 8.14
C GLY A 58 -18.84 4.72 7.56
N ILE A 59 -17.89 4.19 6.79
CA ILE A 59 -18.01 2.91 6.09
C ILE A 59 -17.98 1.78 7.12
N ALA A 60 -18.98 0.90 7.08
CA ALA A 60 -19.03 -0.24 7.99
C ALA A 60 -17.77 -1.11 7.80
N PRO A 61 -17.07 -1.54 8.86
CA PRO A 61 -15.85 -2.34 8.76
C PRO A 61 -15.97 -3.57 7.86
N ARG A 62 -17.15 -4.20 7.85
CA ARG A 62 -17.47 -5.35 7.00
C ARG A 62 -17.38 -5.04 5.50
N GLN A 63 -17.67 -3.80 5.09
CA GLN A 63 -17.58 -3.36 3.70
C GLN A 63 -16.12 -3.10 3.27
N LEU A 64 -15.20 -2.93 4.22
CA LEU A 64 -13.78 -2.68 3.93
C LEU A 64 -12.98 -3.98 3.82
N LEU A 65 -13.42 -5.07 4.45
CA LEU A 65 -12.66 -6.33 4.53
C LEU A 65 -12.19 -6.85 3.17
N GLY A 66 -13.05 -6.82 2.15
CA GLY A 66 -12.72 -7.33 0.83
C GLY A 66 -11.65 -6.50 0.12
N VAL A 67 -11.75 -5.17 0.19
CA VAL A 67 -10.75 -4.25 -0.38
C VAL A 67 -9.42 -4.34 0.36
N ILE A 68 -9.44 -4.41 1.70
CA ILE A 68 -8.23 -4.55 2.52
C ILE A 68 -7.56 -5.89 2.25
N ALA A 69 -8.31 -6.99 2.20
CA ALA A 69 -7.77 -8.32 1.93
C ALA A 69 -7.14 -8.38 0.53
N ALA A 70 -7.81 -7.82 -0.49
CA ALA A 70 -7.27 -7.75 -1.84
C ALA A 70 -6.00 -6.90 -1.90
N GLY A 71 -6.00 -5.72 -1.26
CA GLY A 71 -4.83 -4.83 -1.19
C GLY A 71 -3.65 -5.46 -0.44
N ALA A 72 -3.91 -6.12 0.69
CA ALA A 72 -2.89 -6.83 1.46
C ALA A 72 -2.23 -7.95 0.65
N ALA A 73 -3.04 -8.77 -0.02
CA ALA A 73 -2.53 -9.85 -0.86
C ALA A 73 -1.70 -9.31 -2.03
N LEU A 74 -2.13 -8.22 -2.67
CA LEU A 74 -1.35 -7.55 -3.72
C LEU A 74 -0.01 -7.02 -3.19
N MET A 75 0.01 -6.42 -2.00
CA MET A 75 1.24 -5.93 -1.39
C MET A 75 2.19 -7.08 -1.04
N ILE A 76 1.70 -8.19 -0.50
CA ILE A 76 2.55 -9.36 -0.22
C ILE A 76 3.10 -9.95 -1.52
N ALA A 77 2.29 -10.03 -2.60
CA ALA A 77 2.74 -10.45 -3.92
C ALA A 77 3.84 -9.53 -4.50
N LEU A 78 3.70 -8.22 -4.30
CA LEU A 78 4.71 -7.25 -4.71
C LEU A 78 6.00 -7.41 -3.91
N ARG A 79 5.89 -7.65 -2.60
CA ARG A 79 7.03 -7.95 -1.73
C ARG A 79 7.76 -9.20 -2.20
N SER A 80 7.04 -10.30 -2.45
CA SER A 80 7.64 -11.56 -2.91
C SER A 80 8.36 -11.39 -4.25
N ALA A 81 7.78 -10.62 -5.18
CA ALA A 81 8.42 -10.28 -6.44
C ALA A 81 9.70 -9.44 -6.27
N LEU A 82 9.70 -8.46 -5.36
CA LEU A 82 10.86 -7.60 -5.10
C LEU A 82 11.99 -8.34 -4.38
N THR A 83 11.69 -9.27 -3.48
CA THR A 83 12.71 -9.99 -2.70
C THR A 83 13.24 -11.26 -3.40
N GLY A 84 12.84 -11.50 -4.65
CA GLY A 84 13.28 -12.67 -5.41
C GLY A 84 12.71 -14.00 -4.90
N ALA A 85 11.53 -13.98 -4.30
CA ALA A 85 10.84 -15.20 -3.85
C ALA A 85 10.41 -16.07 -5.05
N PRO A 86 10.09 -17.36 -4.83
CA PRO A 86 9.58 -18.23 -5.89
C PRO A 86 8.34 -17.64 -6.55
N TRP A 87 8.23 -17.77 -7.88
CA TRP A 87 7.10 -17.25 -8.64
C TRP A 87 5.73 -17.78 -8.16
N THR A 88 5.71 -18.99 -7.58
CA THR A 88 4.52 -19.63 -7.01
C THR A 88 3.94 -18.84 -5.84
N GLU A 89 4.78 -18.20 -5.03
CA GLU A 89 4.35 -17.37 -3.91
C GLU A 89 3.64 -16.11 -4.43
N THR A 90 4.25 -15.42 -5.40
CA THR A 90 3.62 -14.27 -6.05
C THR A 90 2.30 -14.65 -6.72
N ALA A 91 2.27 -15.78 -7.45
CA ALA A 91 1.05 -16.26 -8.10
C ALA A 91 -0.06 -16.60 -7.09
N LEU A 92 0.29 -17.22 -5.96
CA LEU A 92 -0.64 -17.53 -4.87
C LEU A 92 -1.27 -16.25 -4.32
N TRP A 93 -0.45 -15.27 -3.96
CA TRP A 93 -0.93 -14.01 -3.38
C TRP A 93 -1.75 -13.19 -4.37
N LEU A 94 -1.38 -13.15 -5.65
CA LEU A 94 -2.20 -12.51 -6.69
C LEU A 94 -3.55 -13.22 -6.84
N SER A 95 -3.57 -14.55 -6.82
CA SER A 95 -4.80 -15.34 -6.90
C SER A 95 -5.72 -15.07 -5.71
N LEU A 96 -5.17 -15.06 -4.49
CA LEU A 96 -5.91 -14.73 -3.27
C LEU A 96 -6.46 -13.30 -3.31
N GLY A 97 -5.67 -12.34 -3.79
CA GLY A 97 -6.11 -10.95 -3.96
C GLY A 97 -7.26 -10.81 -4.95
N LEU A 98 -7.18 -11.53 -6.08
CA LEU A 98 -8.24 -11.57 -7.07
C LEU A 98 -9.52 -12.19 -6.51
N ILE A 99 -9.42 -13.32 -5.80
CA ILE A 99 -10.58 -13.96 -5.16
C ILE A 99 -11.24 -13.03 -4.14
N ALA A 100 -10.45 -12.36 -3.30
CA ALA A 100 -10.95 -11.40 -2.33
C ALA A 100 -11.68 -10.23 -3.01
N HIS A 101 -11.11 -9.70 -4.09
CA HIS A 101 -11.69 -8.61 -4.86
C HIS A 101 -13.01 -9.00 -5.54
N LEU A 102 -13.05 -10.18 -6.18
CA LEU A 102 -14.27 -10.69 -6.81
C LEU A 102 -15.36 -10.98 -5.77
N GLY A 103 -14.98 -11.51 -4.60
CA GLY A 103 -15.91 -11.72 -3.48
C GLY A 103 -16.51 -10.40 -2.98
N ASP A 104 -15.69 -9.36 -2.81
CA ASP A 104 -16.15 -8.02 -2.44
C ASP A 104 -17.13 -7.45 -3.48
N LEU A 105 -16.79 -7.54 -4.76
CA LEU A 105 -17.64 -7.07 -5.85
C LEU A 105 -18.98 -7.83 -5.89
N ALA A 106 -18.96 -9.14 -5.71
CA ALA A 106 -20.16 -9.96 -5.68
C ALA A 106 -21.07 -9.62 -4.49
N LEU A 107 -20.50 -9.39 -3.31
CA LEU A 107 -21.25 -8.97 -2.11
C LEU A 107 -21.88 -7.58 -2.32
N ARG A 108 -21.12 -6.63 -2.89
CA ARG A 108 -21.61 -5.28 -3.20
C ARG A 108 -22.70 -5.28 -4.25
N TRP A 109 -22.56 -6.10 -5.30
CA TRP A 109 -23.56 -6.23 -6.35
C TRP A 109 -24.90 -6.77 -5.83
N ARG A 110 -24.84 -7.76 -4.92
CA ARG A 110 -26.01 -8.33 -4.23
C ARG A 110 -26.70 -7.33 -3.30
N GLY A 111 -25.92 -6.52 -2.57
CA GLY A 111 -26.46 -5.47 -1.69
C GLY A 111 -26.97 -4.21 -2.43
N GLY A 112 -26.57 -4.01 -3.69
CA GLY A 112 -27.03 -2.88 -4.52
C GLY A 112 -28.48 -3.02 -5.00
N HIS A 113 -28.99 -4.24 -5.12
CA HIS A 113 -30.36 -4.51 -5.60
C HIS A 113 -31.44 -4.32 -4.53
N SER A 114 -31.07 -4.00 -3.27
CA SER A 114 -32.01 -3.89 -2.14
C SER A 114 -32.55 -2.47 -1.90
N ARG A 115 -32.15 -1.47 -2.70
CA ARG A 115 -32.51 -0.04 -2.51
C ARG A 115 -33.60 0.50 -3.46
N LEU A 116 -34.46 -0.38 -3.98
CA LEU A 116 -35.59 0.00 -4.85
C LEU A 116 -36.94 -0.50 -4.33
N ARG A 117 -37.13 -0.61 -3.01
CA ARG A 117 -38.45 -0.89 -2.41
C ARG A 117 -38.71 0.04 -1.24
#